data_AF-A0A4Y2X9H5-F1
#
_entry.id   AF-A0A4Y2X9H5-F1
#
_cell.length_a   1.000
_cell.length_b   1.000
_cell.length_c   1.000
_cell.angle_alpha   90.00
_cell.angle_beta   90.00
_cell.angle_gamma   90.00
#
_symmetry.space_group_name_H-M   'P 1'
#
loop_
_entity.id
_entity.type
_entity.pdbx_description
1 polymer ?
#
loop_
_entity_poly.entity_id
_entity_poly.type
_entity_poly.pdbx_seq_one_letter_code
_entity_poly.pdbx_strand_id
1 'polypeptide(L)'
;MGTASYIPAEHENELAACVKSVARWGFPFTHKEIKITVSDLVIKNKEGTNELAVHLRKYYRFKDDIIEEDWTSSFMHRHNLSAKKVSILKRSQM
;
A
#
# COMPACT_ATOMS: atom_id res chain seq x y z
N MET A 1 5.79 3.71 -19.07
CA MET A 1 5.53 2.28 -18.85
C MET A 1 4.98 2.13 -17.44
N GLY A 2 3.69 1.85 -17.30
CA GLY A 2 3.08 1.65 -15.99
C GLY A 2 3.69 0.41 -15.33
N THR A 3 4.18 0.55 -14.10
CA THR A 3 4.69 -0.57 -13.32
C THR A 3 3.57 -1.60 -13.18
N ALA A 4 3.77 -2.79 -13.76
CA ALA A 4 2.86 -3.91 -13.61
C ALA A 4 2.72 -4.20 -12.10
N SER A 5 1.48 -4.29 -11.62
CA SER A 5 1.26 -4.66 -10.23
C SER A 5 1.75 -6.10 -10.02
N TYR A 6 2.55 -6.31 -8.96
CA TYR A 6 2.96 -7.65 -8.52
C TYR A 6 1.83 -8.42 -7.84
N ILE A 7 0.65 -7.80 -7.70
CA ILE A 7 -0.54 -8.34 -7.06
C ILE A 7 -1.64 -8.47 -8.14
N PRO A 8 -2.40 -9.59 -8.18
CA PRO A 8 -3.53 -9.72 -9.09
C PRO A 8 -4.55 -8.60 -8.86
N ALA A 9 -5.18 -8.12 -9.93
CA ALA A 9 -6.05 -6.94 -9.87
C ALA A 9 -7.17 -7.05 -8.82
N GLU A 10 -7.77 -8.24 -8.63
CA GLU A 10 -8.80 -8.48 -7.62
C GLU A 10 -8.29 -8.25 -6.20
N HIS A 11 -7.11 -8.77 -5.90
CA HIS A 11 -6.46 -8.61 -4.60
C HIS A 11 -5.91 -7.20 -4.40
N GLU A 12 -5.48 -6.54 -5.47
CA GLU A 12 -5.08 -5.13 -5.43
C GLU A 12 -6.28 -4.22 -5.13
N ASN A 13 -7.44 -4.51 -5.72
CA ASN A 13 -8.70 -3.82 -5.43
C ASN A 13 -9.17 -4.03 -3.99
N GLU A 14 -9.08 -5.27 -3.48
CA GLU A 14 -9.40 -5.59 -2.08
C GLU A 14 -8.45 -4.87 -1.12
N LEU A 15 -7.14 -4.88 -1.41
CA LEU A 15 -6.15 -4.13 -0.66
C LEU A 15 -6.47 -2.64 -0.65
N ALA A 16 -6.83 -2.06 -1.80
CA ALA A 16 -7.23 -0.67 -1.90
C ALA A 16 -8.51 -0.38 -1.10
N ALA A 17 -9.47 -1.31 -1.08
CA ALA A 17 -10.68 -1.19 -0.27
C ALA A 17 -10.36 -1.23 1.23
N CYS A 18 -9.45 -2.10 1.67
CA CYS A 18 -8.92 -2.15 3.03
C CYS A 18 -8.20 -0.85 3.42
N VAL A 19 -7.32 -0.33 2.56
CA VAL A 19 -6.64 0.95 2.83
C VAL A 19 -7.68 2.09 2.91
N LYS A 20 -8.69 2.11 2.03
CA LYS A 20 -9.77 3.11 2.07
C LYS A 20 -10.66 2.98 3.31
N SER A 21 -10.92 1.77 3.79
CA SER A 21 -11.75 1.54 4.98
C SER A 21 -11.03 1.95 6.27
N VAL A 22 -9.71 1.76 6.35
CA VAL A 22 -8.91 2.24 7.48
C VAL A 22 -8.73 3.77 7.43
N ALA A 23 -8.65 4.37 6.23
CA ALA A 23 -8.59 5.83 6.05
C ALA A 23 -9.87 6.57 6.49
N ARG A 24 -10.96 5.84 6.74
CA ARG A 24 -12.33 6.34 6.85
C ARG A 24 -12.63 7.13 8.13
N TRP A 25 -11.66 7.27 9.04
CA TRP A 25 -11.78 8.07 10.26
C TRP A 25 -11.26 9.52 10.13
N GLY A 26 -11.30 10.08 8.91
CA GLY A 26 -11.01 11.51 8.67
C GLY A 26 -9.52 11.88 8.62
N PHE A 27 -8.62 10.89 8.69
CA PHE A 27 -7.19 11.10 8.55
C PHE A 27 -6.70 10.51 7.21
N PRO A 28 -6.29 11.35 6.24
CA PRO A 28 -5.64 10.83 5.04
C PRO A 28 -4.32 10.19 5.43
N PHE A 29 -4.10 8.95 4.99
CA PHE A 29 -2.85 8.25 5.23
C PHE A 29 -1.67 9.00 4.59
N THR A 30 -0.56 9.05 5.31
CA THR A 30 0.73 9.42 4.76
C THR A 30 1.27 8.28 3.88
N HIS A 31 2.20 8.61 2.98
CA HIS A 31 2.87 7.62 2.14
C HIS A 31 3.51 6.48 2.98
N LYS A 32 4.02 6.82 4.16
CA LYS A 32 4.61 5.88 5.11
C LYS A 32 3.58 4.92 5.70
N GLU A 33 2.42 5.43 6.10
CA GLU A 33 1.35 4.59 6.67
C GLU A 33 0.74 3.64 5.63
N ILE A 34 0.65 4.08 4.37
CA ILE A 34 0.25 3.20 3.25
C ILE A 34 1.28 2.09 3.07
N LYS A 35 2.57 2.42 3.04
CA LYS A 35 3.65 1.40 2.99
C LYS A 35 3.53 0.39 4.13
N ILE A 36 3.38 0.86 5.37
CA ILE A 36 3.25 -0.02 6.55
C ILE A 36 2.01 -0.91 6.43
N THR A 37 0.84 -0.33 6.12
CA THR A 37 -0.42 -1.07 6.02
C THR A 37 -0.37 -2.15 4.94
N VAL A 38 0.19 -1.82 3.77
CA VAL A 38 0.32 -2.80 2.68
C VAL A 38 1.36 -3.87 3.03
N SER A 39 2.49 -3.50 3.63
CA SER A 39 3.51 -4.48 4.09
C SER A 39 2.90 -5.46 5.09
N ASP A 40 2.18 -4.96 6.11
CA ASP A 40 1.50 -5.80 7.10
C ASP A 40 0.50 -6.77 6.46
N LEU A 41 -0.29 -6.29 5.50
CA LEU A 41 -1.25 -7.13 4.78
C LEU A 41 -0.55 -8.21 3.96
N VAL A 42 0.52 -7.87 3.26
CA VAL A 42 1.26 -8.85 2.46
C VAL A 42 1.96 -9.87 3.35
N ILE A 43 2.59 -9.46 4.45
CA ILE A 43 3.25 -10.37 5.40
C ILE A 43 2.23 -11.35 5.98
N LYS A 44 1.10 -10.84 6.50
CA LYS A 44 0.02 -11.68 7.06
C LYS A 44 -0.54 -12.67 6.04
N ASN A 45 -0.71 -12.25 4.78
CA ASN A 45 -1.23 -13.12 3.73
C ASN A 45 -0.18 -14.10 3.19
N LYS A 46 1.12 -13.76 3.20
CA LYS A 46 2.21 -14.68 2.82
C LYS A 46 2.29 -15.90 3.73
N GLU A 47 1.92 -15.77 5.00
CA GLU A 47 1.91 -16.88 5.96
C GLU A 47 0.73 -17.85 5.75
N GLY A 48 -0.28 -17.46 4.97
CA GLY A 48 -1.42 -18.29 4.62
C GLY A 48 -1.10 -19.43 3.64
N THR A 49 -2.12 -20.23 3.36
CA THR A 49 -2.09 -21.34 2.39
C THR A 49 -3.04 -21.12 1.20
N ASN A 50 -3.66 -19.94 1.11
CA ASN A 50 -4.59 -19.59 0.04
C ASN A 50 -3.85 -19.23 -1.27
N GLU A 51 -4.61 -19.11 -2.36
CA GLU A 51 -4.07 -18.78 -3.68
C GLU A 51 -3.29 -17.45 -3.68
N LEU A 52 -3.75 -16.47 -2.89
CA LEU A 52 -3.05 -15.21 -2.66
C LEU A 52 -1.66 -15.44 -2.07
N ALA A 53 -1.53 -16.29 -1.04
CA ALA A 53 -0.25 -16.61 -0.42
C ALA A 53 0.73 -17.24 -1.42
N VAL A 54 0.26 -18.16 -2.25
CA VAL A 54 1.06 -18.79 -3.31
C VAL A 54 1.50 -17.75 -4.35
N HIS A 55 0.59 -16.88 -4.76
CA HIS A 55 0.88 -15.81 -5.71
C HIS A 55 1.90 -14.82 -5.15
N LEU A 56 1.71 -14.36 -3.91
CA LEU A 56 2.64 -13.46 -3.22
C LEU A 56 4.01 -14.11 -3.10
N ARG A 57 4.12 -15.38 -2.67
CA ARG A 57 5.41 -16.07 -2.60
C ARG A 57 6.12 -16.18 -3.95
N LYS A 58 5.35 -16.30 -5.05
CA LYS A 58 5.89 -16.47 -6.40
C LYS A 58 6.28 -15.15 -7.07
N TYR A 59 5.51 -14.08 -6.86
CA TYR A 59 5.62 -12.82 -7.61
C TYR A 59 6.01 -11.61 -6.76
N TYR A 60 5.76 -11.64 -5.45
CA TYR A 60 6.13 -10.54 -4.56
C TYR A 60 7.63 -10.61 -4.24
N ARG A 61 8.42 -9.79 -4.93
CA ARG A 61 9.89 -9.79 -4.89
C ARG A 61 10.53 -8.70 -4.03
N PHE A 62 9.74 -8.00 -3.22
CA PHE A 62 10.26 -6.93 -2.39
C PHE A 62 11.29 -7.48 -1.41
N LYS A 63 12.48 -6.84 -1.41
CA LYS A 63 13.59 -7.19 -0.54
C LYS A 63 13.25 -6.74 0.89
N ASP A 64 13.53 -7.60 1.87
CA ASP A 64 13.30 -7.33 3.30
C ASP A 64 11.82 -7.03 3.67
N ASP A 65 10.87 -7.47 2.84
CA ASP A 65 9.43 -7.14 2.95
C ASP A 65 9.12 -5.63 2.90
N ILE A 66 10.08 -4.84 2.38
CA ILE A 66 9.97 -3.40 2.20
C ILE A 66 9.41 -3.10 0.81
N ILE A 67 8.22 -2.51 0.78
CA ILE A 67 7.59 -2.07 -0.47
C ILE A 67 8.35 -0.89 -1.07
N GLU A 68 8.72 -1.00 -2.35
CA GLU A 68 9.37 0.08 -3.08
C GLU A 68 8.47 1.32 -3.19
N GLU A 69 9.12 2.47 -3.21
CA GLU A 69 8.45 3.75 -3.35
C GLU A 69 7.71 3.90 -4.67
N ASP A 70 8.29 3.40 -5.76
CA ASP A 70 7.71 3.48 -7.09
C ASP A 70 6.42 2.66 -7.20
N TRP A 71 6.42 1.45 -6.61
CA TRP A 71 5.21 0.63 -6.56
C TRP A 71 4.14 1.29 -5.69
N THR A 72 4.49 1.81 -4.52
CA THR A 72 3.54 2.47 -3.62
C THR A 72 2.91 3.69 -4.29
N SER A 73 3.72 4.52 -4.93
CA SER A 73 3.27 5.70 -5.66
C SER A 73 2.32 5.31 -6.80
N SER A 74 2.63 4.23 -7.51
CA SER A 74 1.81 3.71 -8.61
C SER A 74 0.49 3.12 -8.11
N PHE A 75 0.51 2.35 -7.01
CA PHE A 75 -0.69 1.82 -6.35
C PHE A 75 -1.62 2.95 -5.88
N MET A 76 -1.05 3.97 -5.23
CA MET A 76 -1.80 5.15 -4.80
C MET A 76 -2.43 5.90 -5.97
N HIS A 77 -1.69 6.06 -7.07
CA HIS A 77 -2.18 6.69 -8.29
C HIS A 77 -3.31 5.89 -8.93
N ARG A 78 -3.15 4.56 -9.09
CA ARG A 78 -4.18 3.68 -9.68
C ARG A 78 -5.49 3.68 -8.89
N HIS A 79 -5.42 3.76 -7.56
CA HIS A 79 -6.59 3.65 -6.69
C HIS A 79 -7.11 5.00 -6.16
N ASN A 80 -6.59 6.11 -6.66
CA ASN A 80 -6.93 7.48 -6.22
C ASN A 80 -6.78 7.65 -4.70
N LEU A 81 -5.72 7.09 -4.12
CA LEU A 81 -5.39 7.27 -2.70
C LEU A 81 -4.68 8.61 -2.53
N SER A 82 -5.34 9.55 -1.85
CA SER A 82 -4.73 10.84 -1.52
C SER A 82 -3.77 10.68 -0.34
N ALA A 83 -2.46 10.71 -0.59
CA ALA A 83 -1.51 11.00 0.49
C ALA A 83 -1.80 12.40 1.03
N LYS A 84 -1.80 12.57 2.35
CA LYS A 84 -1.66 13.91 2.92
C LYS A 84 -0.37 14.51 2.34
N LYS A 85 -0.45 15.59 1.55
CA LYS A 85 0.72 16.47 1.41
C LYS A 85 1.01 16.90 2.84
N VAL A 86 2.19 16.56 3.36
CA VAL A 86 2.69 17.21 4.58
C VAL A 86 2.93 18.65 4.18
N SER A 87 1.86 19.46 4.17
CA SER A 87 1.98 20.89 4.09
C SER A 87 2.87 21.26 5.26
N ILE A 88 4.00 21.87 4.92
CA ILE A 88 5.04 22.38 5.79
C ILE A 88 4.39 23.41 6.72
N LEU A 89 3.69 22.94 7.74
CA LEU A 89 3.12 23.73 8.82
C LEU A 89 3.92 23.43 10.09
N LYS A 90 5.25 23.44 9.92
CA LYS A 90 6.23 23.71 10.97
C LYS A 90 6.66 25.19 10.82
N ARG A 91 5.71 26.13 10.86
CA ARG A 91 6.03 27.57 10.90
C ARG A 91 4.97 28.47 11.54
N SER A 92 4.13 27.93 12.41
CA SER A 92 3.20 28.75 13.24
C SER A 92 3.07 28.22 14.67
N GLN A 93 4.15 27.65 15.19
CA GLN A 93 4.41 27.59 16.63
C GLN A 93 5.70 28.38 16.87
N MET A 94 5.60 29.68 16.68
CA MET A 94 6.49 30.70 17.25
C MET A 94 5.58 31.73 17.90
#